data_AF-A0A845UN91-F1
#
_entry.id   AF-A0A845UN91-F1
#
_cell.length_a   1.000
_cell.length_b   1.000
_cell.length_c   1.000
_cell.angle_alpha   90.00
_cell.angle_beta   90.00
_cell.angle_gamma   90.00
#
_symmetry.space_group_name_H-M   'P 1'
#
loop_
_entity.id
_entity.type
_entity.pdbx_description
1 polymer ?
#
loop_
_entity_poly.entity_id
_entity_poly.type
_entity_poly.pdbx_seq_one_letter_code
_entity_poly.pdbx_strand_id
1 'polypeptide(L)'
;MAPTAPPLRALAQILPALVATLALAACETPGEVPRLSEVELDESAGQSAALPSEAELSDEGGLRAAPETPVPRTAPPQGGLLGWLGGQAAAAKGTGPDARQVPFGTALPHGEIARVCGVPERRLGVPVAQYPETRRGYVLYDSRPGTTAPRALYITGFDDGCARQVTGALALFGDPELHEQLRYGLAGGSLPKGPVDGAYETVKAEVCGVAPGRPCGRAMRRLARDTAFVSVYPAFGSASYVNLLLHDGQVVALEQH
;
A
#
# COMPACT_ATOMS: atom_id res chain seq x y z
N MET A 1 21.66 -57.31 17.40
CA MET A 1 21.48 -57.75 16.00
C MET A 1 22.10 -56.66 15.12
N ALA A 2 23.33 -56.88 14.64
CA ALA A 2 24.09 -55.88 13.90
C ALA A 2 23.71 -55.90 12.41
N PRO A 3 23.57 -54.76 11.72
CA PRO A 3 23.36 -54.74 10.28
C PRO A 3 24.66 -55.11 9.55
N THR A 4 24.58 -56.16 8.74
CA THR A 4 25.64 -56.65 7.85
C THR A 4 25.93 -55.61 6.76
N ALA A 5 27.18 -55.19 6.65
CA ALA A 5 27.66 -54.37 5.54
C ALA A 5 27.59 -55.15 4.21
N PRO A 6 27.18 -54.53 3.09
CA PRO A 6 27.15 -55.20 1.79
C PRO A 6 28.58 -55.42 1.25
N PRO A 7 28.79 -56.46 0.42
CA PRO A 7 30.12 -56.79 -0.10
C PRO A 7 30.64 -55.71 -1.06
N LEU A 8 31.92 -55.35 -0.89
CA LEU A 8 32.67 -54.33 -1.67
C LEU A 8 32.57 -54.47 -3.20
N ARG A 9 32.16 -55.63 -3.73
CA ARG A 9 31.95 -55.85 -5.17
C ARG A 9 30.72 -55.14 -5.74
N ALA A 10 29.68 -54.89 -4.93
CA ALA A 10 28.47 -54.20 -5.39
C ALA A 10 28.72 -52.70 -5.60
N LEU A 11 29.58 -52.08 -4.77
CA LEU A 11 29.91 -50.66 -4.87
C LEU A 11 30.73 -50.33 -6.14
N ALA A 12 31.59 -51.26 -6.58
CA ALA A 12 32.43 -51.09 -7.76
C ALA A 12 31.65 -51.15 -9.08
N GLN A 13 30.47 -51.77 -9.11
CA GLN A 13 29.62 -51.86 -10.30
C GLN A 13 28.62 -50.70 -10.42
N ILE A 14 28.29 -50.02 -9.30
CA ILE A 14 27.38 -48.87 -9.30
C ILE A 14 28.11 -47.59 -9.73
N LEU A 15 29.42 -47.48 -9.48
CA LEU A 15 30.23 -46.32 -9.83
C LEU A 15 30.21 -45.94 -11.33
N PRO A 16 30.40 -46.86 -12.30
CA PRO A 16 30.36 -46.50 -13.71
C PRO A 16 28.94 -46.14 -14.19
N ALA A 17 27.89 -46.75 -13.61
CA ALA A 17 26.51 -46.44 -13.94
C ALA A 17 26.10 -45.04 -13.43
N LEU A 18 26.54 -44.66 -12.23
CA LEU A 18 26.26 -43.35 -11.65
C LEU A 18 26.99 -42.22 -12.40
N VAL A 19 28.23 -42.44 -12.82
CA VAL A 19 29.02 -41.47 -13.61
C VAL A 19 28.44 -41.30 -15.02
N ALA A 20 27.93 -42.37 -15.64
CA ALA A 20 27.22 -42.28 -16.92
C ALA A 20 25.91 -41.50 -16.82
N THR A 21 25.16 -41.63 -15.71
CA THR A 21 23.93 -40.83 -15.49
C THR A 21 24.20 -39.36 -15.17
N LEU A 22 25.33 -39.02 -14.52
CA LEU A 22 25.70 -37.62 -14.27
C LEU A 22 26.18 -36.89 -15.53
N ALA A 23 26.76 -37.60 -16.51
CA ALA A 23 27.21 -37.00 -17.75
C ALA A 23 26.07 -36.60 -18.71
N LEU A 24 24.88 -37.20 -18.57
CA LEU A 24 23.69 -36.91 -19.39
C LEU A 24 22.89 -35.68 -18.91
N ALA A 25 23.18 -35.15 -17.73
CA ALA A 25 22.47 -33.98 -17.17
C ALA A 25 23.16 -32.63 -17.43
N ALA A 26 24.27 -32.61 -18.20
CA ALA A 26 25.13 -31.43 -18.37
C ALA A 26 25.12 -30.80 -19.78
N CYS A 27 24.11 -31.07 -20.60
CA CYS A 27 23.89 -30.35 -21.86
C CYS A 27 22.53 -29.65 -21.87
N GLU A 28 22.38 -28.65 -21.00
CA GLU A 28 21.39 -27.59 -21.24
C GLU A 28 22.14 -26.44 -21.90
N THR A 29 22.11 -26.43 -23.24
CA THR A 29 22.58 -25.29 -24.04
C THR A 29 21.68 -24.11 -23.73
N PRO A 30 22.22 -22.92 -23.38
CA PRO A 30 21.38 -21.75 -23.18
C PRO A 30 20.73 -21.41 -24.51
N GLY A 31 19.42 -21.68 -24.62
CA GLY A 31 18.63 -21.25 -25.75
C GLY A 31 18.70 -19.72 -25.84
N GLU A 32 18.97 -19.22 -27.03
CA GLU A 32 18.99 -17.79 -27.32
C GLU A 32 17.58 -17.23 -27.07
N VAL A 33 17.43 -16.48 -25.98
CA VAL A 33 16.17 -15.81 -25.67
C VAL A 33 15.98 -14.71 -26.71
N PRO A 34 14.92 -14.77 -27.55
CA PRO A 34 14.69 -13.74 -28.55
C PRO A 34 14.53 -12.40 -27.84
N ARG A 35 15.21 -11.37 -28.35
CA ARG A 35 15.09 -10.02 -27.80
C ARG A 35 13.73 -9.46 -28.18
N LEU A 36 13.14 -8.64 -27.32
CA LEU A 36 11.84 -7.98 -27.57
C LEU A 36 11.79 -7.18 -28.89
N SER A 37 12.95 -6.84 -29.45
CA SER A 37 13.11 -6.19 -30.75
C SER A 37 12.87 -7.11 -31.97
N GLU A 38 12.80 -8.42 -31.78
CA GLU A 38 12.68 -9.43 -32.85
C GLU A 38 11.26 -10.01 -32.96
N VAL A 39 10.31 -9.50 -32.17
CA VAL A 39 8.89 -9.81 -32.30
C VAL A 39 8.28 -8.82 -33.29
N GLU A 40 7.89 -9.31 -34.46
CA GLU A 40 7.15 -8.54 -35.47
C GLU A 40 5.75 -8.23 -34.91
N LEU A 41 5.56 -7.01 -34.44
CA LEU A 41 4.28 -6.53 -33.95
C LEU A 41 3.38 -6.21 -35.15
N ASP A 42 2.23 -6.88 -35.24
CA ASP A 42 1.21 -6.61 -36.24
C ASP A 42 0.76 -5.13 -36.15
N GLU A 43 0.64 -4.45 -37.29
CA GLU A 43 0.31 -3.01 -37.37
C GLU A 43 -1.08 -2.68 -36.76
N SER A 44 -1.93 -3.69 -36.55
CA SER A 44 -3.21 -3.55 -35.85
C SER A 44 -3.13 -3.65 -34.32
N ALA A 45 -1.98 -4.05 -33.74
CA ALA A 45 -1.81 -4.26 -32.30
C ALA A 45 -1.83 -2.96 -31.45
N GLY A 46 -2.06 -1.79 -32.06
CA GLY A 46 -2.18 -0.49 -31.39
C GLY A 46 -3.56 0.16 -31.49
N GLN A 47 -4.54 -0.44 -32.16
CA GLN A 47 -5.83 0.21 -32.43
C GLN A 47 -6.87 -0.15 -31.35
N SER A 48 -6.68 0.39 -30.15
CA SER A 48 -7.76 0.49 -29.17
C SER A 48 -8.58 1.75 -29.45
N ALA A 49 -9.86 1.58 -29.77
CA ALA A 49 -10.85 2.65 -29.91
C ALA A 49 -11.25 3.22 -28.53
N ALA A 50 -10.29 3.84 -27.84
CA ALA A 50 -10.44 4.34 -26.47
C ALA A 50 -10.68 5.85 -26.38
N LEU A 51 -11.27 6.46 -27.42
CA LEU A 51 -11.74 7.85 -27.36
C LEU A 51 -13.23 7.87 -27.73
N PRO A 52 -14.11 8.43 -26.87
CA PRO A 52 -15.51 8.62 -27.20
C PRO A 52 -15.65 9.59 -28.37
N SER A 53 -16.63 9.34 -29.22
CA SER A 53 -16.88 10.17 -30.40
C SER A 53 -17.41 11.56 -29.99
N GLU A 54 -17.20 12.56 -30.84
CA GLU A 54 -17.66 13.95 -30.60
C GLU A 54 -19.20 14.06 -30.42
N ALA A 55 -19.94 13.01 -30.79
CA ALA A 55 -21.39 12.90 -30.57
C ALA A 55 -21.77 12.51 -29.12
N GLU A 56 -20.85 11.97 -28.31
CA GLU A 56 -21.10 11.61 -26.90
C GLU A 56 -20.70 12.73 -25.92
N LEU A 57 -20.05 13.78 -26.43
CA LEU A 57 -19.61 14.97 -25.68
C LEU A 57 -20.64 16.11 -25.71
N SER A 58 -21.78 15.94 -26.40
CA SER A 58 -22.72 17.01 -26.72
C SER A 58 -24.12 16.86 -26.10
N ASP A 59 -24.33 15.96 -25.14
CA ASP A 59 -25.62 15.90 -24.42
C ASP A 59 -25.57 16.67 -23.09
N GLU A 60 -26.41 17.70 -23.05
CA GLU A 60 -26.39 18.84 -22.15
C GLU A 60 -27.09 18.54 -20.81
N GLY A 61 -26.35 18.61 -19.70
CA GLY A 61 -26.86 18.41 -18.34
C GLY A 61 -26.42 19.53 -17.38
N GLY A 62 -26.95 20.74 -17.59
CA GLY A 62 -26.51 21.99 -16.98
C GLY A 62 -26.39 22.03 -15.44
N LEU A 63 -25.33 22.72 -15.01
CA LEU A 63 -25.04 23.15 -13.64
C LEU A 63 -26.17 24.06 -13.10
N ARG A 64 -26.96 23.53 -12.17
CA ARG A 64 -27.89 24.32 -11.36
C ARG A 64 -27.25 24.67 -10.02
N ALA A 65 -27.10 25.98 -9.79
CA ALA A 65 -26.69 26.57 -8.52
C ALA A 65 -27.64 26.16 -7.38
N ALA A 66 -27.07 25.68 -6.27
CA ALA A 66 -27.79 25.34 -5.05
C ALA A 66 -27.82 26.56 -4.10
N PRO A 67 -28.96 26.88 -3.46
CA PRO A 67 -29.04 27.92 -2.45
C PRO A 67 -28.44 27.47 -1.10
N GLU A 68 -27.68 28.38 -0.47
CA GLU A 68 -27.10 28.22 0.86
C GLU A 68 -28.18 28.06 1.94
N THR A 69 -28.03 27.07 2.82
CA THR A 69 -28.87 26.88 4.02
C THR A 69 -28.01 27.04 5.28
N PRO A 70 -28.47 27.71 6.36
CA PRO A 70 -27.60 28.12 7.46
C PRO A 70 -27.20 26.98 8.41
N VAL A 71 -25.96 27.08 8.91
CA VAL A 71 -25.33 26.14 9.86
C VAL A 71 -25.90 26.31 11.28
N PRO A 72 -26.37 25.23 11.96
CA PRO A 72 -26.66 25.28 13.39
C PRO A 72 -25.37 25.32 14.21
N ARG A 73 -25.26 26.27 15.13
CA ARG A 73 -24.15 26.36 16.11
C ARG A 73 -24.36 25.35 17.23
N THR A 74 -23.48 24.36 17.35
CA THR A 74 -23.42 23.47 18.51
C THR A 74 -22.73 24.16 19.67
N ALA A 75 -23.36 24.18 20.84
CA ALA A 75 -22.80 24.73 22.07
C ALA A 75 -21.68 23.82 22.63
N PRO A 76 -20.63 24.38 23.25
CA PRO A 76 -19.55 23.57 23.84
C PRO A 76 -20.04 22.86 25.12
N PRO A 77 -19.60 21.60 25.36
CA PRO A 77 -19.91 20.90 26.60
C PRO A 77 -19.18 21.53 27.79
N GLN A 78 -19.91 21.76 28.88
CA GLN A 78 -19.36 22.21 30.16
C GLN A 78 -18.65 21.03 30.83
N GLY A 79 -17.32 21.02 30.81
CA GLY A 79 -16.49 19.98 31.44
C GLY A 79 -15.71 20.51 32.64
N GLY A 80 -15.92 19.91 33.81
CA GLY A 80 -15.24 20.25 35.06
C GLY A 80 -13.77 19.78 35.15
N LEU A 81 -13.13 20.09 36.28
CA LEU A 81 -11.70 19.97 36.59
C LEU A 81 -11.09 18.53 36.53
N LEU A 82 -11.87 17.52 36.14
CA LEU A 82 -11.42 16.14 35.94
C LEU A 82 -11.16 15.79 34.46
N GLY A 83 -11.50 16.67 33.50
CA GLY A 83 -11.29 16.45 32.06
C GLY A 83 -9.86 16.69 31.56
N TRP A 84 -9.00 17.32 32.36
CA TRP A 84 -7.65 17.72 31.96
C TRP A 84 -6.64 16.56 31.83
N LEU A 85 -6.82 15.48 32.59
CA LEU A 85 -5.94 14.29 32.52
C LEU A 85 -6.33 13.32 31.39
N GLY A 86 -7.58 13.31 30.94
CA GLY A 86 -8.04 12.50 29.79
C GLY A 86 -8.10 13.26 28.46
N GLY A 87 -8.26 14.58 28.49
CA GLY A 87 -8.38 15.42 27.30
C GLY A 87 -7.08 15.61 26.53
N GLN A 88 -5.91 15.54 27.20
CA GLN A 88 -4.61 15.68 26.53
C GLN A 88 -4.27 14.45 25.67
N ALA A 89 -4.67 13.25 26.08
CA ALA A 89 -4.50 12.04 25.29
C ALA A 89 -5.45 11.98 24.08
N ALA A 90 -6.63 12.60 24.18
CA ALA A 90 -7.59 12.68 23.08
C ALA A 90 -7.30 13.84 22.10
N ALA A 91 -6.82 14.98 22.60
CA ALA A 91 -6.50 16.16 21.80
C ALA A 91 -5.17 16.03 21.03
N ALA A 92 -4.21 15.24 21.53
CA ALA A 92 -2.95 14.98 20.84
C ALA A 92 -3.09 14.02 19.64
N LYS A 93 -4.15 13.19 19.59
CA LYS A 93 -4.35 12.15 18.57
C LYS A 93 -4.91 12.66 17.24
N GLY A 94 -4.72 13.93 16.90
CA GLY A 94 -5.38 14.55 15.74
C GLY A 94 -4.57 15.62 15.04
N THR A 95 -3.25 15.57 15.12
CA THR A 95 -2.34 16.57 14.51
C THR A 95 -1.71 16.11 13.19
N GLY A 96 -1.95 14.85 12.78
CA GLY A 96 -1.46 14.30 11.52
C GLY A 96 -2.25 14.81 10.31
N PRO A 97 -1.89 14.36 9.08
CA PRO A 97 -2.59 14.72 7.84
C PRO A 97 -4.11 14.44 7.87
N ASP A 98 -4.55 13.56 8.77
CA ASP A 98 -5.90 13.09 9.01
C ASP A 98 -6.63 13.81 10.18
N ALA A 99 -6.13 14.98 10.60
CA ALA A 99 -6.69 15.77 11.70
C ALA A 99 -8.22 16.00 11.60
N ARG A 100 -8.73 16.20 10.38
CA ARG A 100 -10.16 16.45 10.13
C ARG A 100 -10.99 15.19 10.35
N GLN A 101 -12.03 15.29 11.16
CA GLN A 101 -13.07 14.26 11.29
C GLN A 101 -14.30 14.63 10.45
N VAL A 102 -14.89 13.64 9.78
CA VAL A 102 -16.10 13.81 8.97
C VAL A 102 -17.13 12.72 9.29
N PRO A 103 -18.44 12.98 9.06
CA PRO A 103 -19.46 11.94 9.14
C PRO A 103 -19.25 10.81 8.12
N PHE A 104 -19.78 9.62 8.43
CA PHE A 104 -19.79 8.52 7.46
C PHE A 104 -20.62 8.86 6.23
N GLY A 105 -20.11 8.54 5.05
CA GLY A 105 -20.75 8.82 3.76
C GLY A 105 -20.43 10.21 3.20
N THR A 106 -19.65 11.04 3.88
CA THR A 106 -19.13 12.29 3.31
C THR A 106 -18.27 11.99 2.09
N ALA A 107 -18.54 12.66 0.96
CA ALA A 107 -17.65 12.59 -0.20
C ALA A 107 -16.38 13.39 0.06
N LEU A 108 -15.22 12.77 -0.19
CA LEU A 108 -13.92 13.43 -0.10
C LEU A 108 -13.29 13.53 -1.50
N PRO A 109 -12.64 14.64 -1.85
CA PRO A 109 -11.77 14.72 -3.01
C PRO A 109 -10.61 13.72 -2.94
N HIS A 110 -10.09 13.31 -4.09
CA HIS A 110 -8.82 12.57 -4.13
C HIS A 110 -7.69 13.43 -3.55
N GLY A 111 -6.79 12.82 -2.79
CA GLY A 111 -5.72 13.53 -2.07
C GLY A 111 -6.10 14.09 -0.72
N GLU A 112 -7.38 14.04 -0.35
CA GLU A 112 -7.81 14.32 1.01
C GLU A 112 -7.97 13.04 1.82
N ILE A 113 -7.67 13.17 3.12
CA ILE A 113 -7.90 12.14 4.13
C ILE A 113 -8.72 12.73 5.27
N ALA A 114 -9.61 11.93 5.85
CA ALA A 114 -10.33 12.32 7.05
C ALA A 114 -10.62 11.11 7.93
N ARG A 115 -10.80 11.37 9.23
CA ARG A 115 -11.25 10.38 10.20
C ARG A 115 -12.75 10.21 10.15
N VAL A 116 -13.18 8.96 10.23
CA VAL A 116 -14.57 8.54 10.31
C VAL A 116 -14.71 7.60 11.51
N CYS A 117 -15.27 8.13 12.59
CA CYS A 117 -15.35 7.45 13.87
C CYS A 117 -16.75 6.87 14.12
N GLY A 118 -16.84 5.85 14.99
CA GLY A 118 -18.13 5.30 15.43
C GLY A 118 -18.89 4.48 14.38
N VAL A 119 -18.22 4.09 13.29
CA VAL A 119 -18.80 3.27 12.23
C VAL A 119 -18.35 1.82 12.41
N PRO A 120 -19.27 0.85 12.50
CA PRO A 120 -18.88 -0.55 12.58
C PRO A 120 -18.28 -1.02 11.26
N GLU A 121 -17.22 -1.85 11.30
CA GLU A 121 -16.46 -2.30 10.12
C GLU A 121 -17.33 -2.85 8.98
N ARG A 122 -18.38 -3.60 9.32
CA ARG A 122 -19.38 -4.14 8.36
C ARG A 122 -20.08 -3.08 7.49
N ARG A 123 -20.02 -1.80 7.87
CA ARG A 123 -20.59 -0.68 7.11
C ARG A 123 -19.58 -0.01 6.18
N LEU A 124 -18.28 -0.26 6.37
CA LEU A 124 -17.21 0.37 5.59
C LEU A 124 -17.09 -0.23 4.18
N GLY A 125 -17.56 -1.47 3.99
CA GLY A 125 -17.50 -2.18 2.72
C GLY A 125 -16.88 -3.55 2.89
N VAL A 126 -16.24 -4.04 1.82
CA VAL A 126 -15.57 -5.34 1.80
C VAL A 126 -14.09 -5.17 2.16
N PRO A 127 -13.54 -5.94 3.10
CA PRO A 127 -12.09 -5.94 3.34
C PRO A 127 -11.39 -6.51 2.10
N VAL A 128 -10.49 -5.75 1.49
CA VAL A 128 -9.80 -6.10 0.25
C VAL A 128 -8.30 -6.34 0.43
N ALA A 129 -7.70 -5.78 1.49
CA ALA A 129 -6.31 -6.03 1.84
C ALA A 129 -6.08 -5.86 3.34
N GLN A 130 -5.05 -6.53 3.87
CA GLN A 130 -4.58 -6.38 5.24
C GLN A 130 -3.06 -6.25 5.24
N TYR A 131 -2.54 -5.44 6.16
CA TYR A 131 -1.11 -5.32 6.39
C TYR A 131 -0.78 -5.29 7.89
N PRO A 132 0.23 -6.03 8.36
CA PRO A 132 0.96 -7.06 7.60
C PRO A 132 0.06 -8.27 7.33
N GLU A 133 0.26 -8.98 6.22
CA GLU A 133 -0.62 -10.08 5.80
C GLU A 133 -0.74 -11.22 6.83
N THR A 134 0.29 -11.41 7.65
CA THR A 134 0.38 -12.53 8.59
C THR A 134 -0.24 -12.26 9.95
N ARG A 135 -0.67 -11.03 10.24
CA ARG A 135 -1.12 -10.65 11.60
C ARG A 135 -2.13 -9.51 11.58
N ARG A 136 -2.76 -9.28 12.73
CA ARG A 136 -3.60 -8.09 12.92
C ARG A 136 -2.76 -6.82 12.74
N GLY A 137 -3.34 -5.86 12.05
CA GLY A 137 -2.73 -4.57 11.70
C GLY A 137 -3.76 -3.72 10.95
N TYR A 138 -3.30 -3.01 9.94
CA TYR A 138 -4.17 -2.21 9.09
C TYR A 138 -5.03 -3.09 8.19
N VAL A 139 -6.27 -2.67 7.97
CA VAL A 139 -7.18 -3.33 7.01
C VAL A 139 -7.77 -2.27 6.09
N LEU A 140 -7.64 -2.51 4.80
CA LEU A 140 -8.23 -1.70 3.74
C LEU A 140 -9.59 -2.29 3.35
N TYR A 141 -10.62 -1.46 3.40
CA TYR A 141 -11.97 -1.76 2.97
C TYR A 141 -12.32 -0.95 1.72
N ASP A 142 -13.00 -1.62 0.80
CA ASP A 142 -13.57 -1.03 -0.41
C ASP A 142 -15.08 -0.89 -0.26
N SER A 143 -15.59 0.35 -0.31
CA SER A 143 -17.02 0.61 -0.21
C SER A 143 -17.83 0.07 -1.38
N ARG A 144 -17.19 -0.09 -2.55
CA ARG A 144 -17.80 -0.59 -3.79
C ARG A 144 -16.75 -1.39 -4.58
N PRO A 145 -16.49 -2.66 -4.22
CA PRO A 145 -15.58 -3.50 -4.98
C PRO A 145 -16.16 -3.85 -6.36
N GLY A 146 -15.27 -4.15 -7.32
CA GLY A 146 -15.65 -4.60 -8.67
C GLY A 146 -15.97 -3.47 -9.66
N THR A 147 -15.73 -2.21 -9.30
CA THR A 147 -15.80 -1.07 -10.23
C THR A 147 -14.44 -0.44 -10.45
N THR A 148 -14.26 0.19 -11.61
CA THR A 148 -13.09 1.00 -11.95
C THR A 148 -13.24 2.47 -11.57
N ALA A 149 -14.44 2.90 -11.16
CA ALA A 149 -14.73 4.27 -10.78
C ALA A 149 -14.15 4.61 -9.39
N PRO A 150 -13.76 5.88 -9.14
CA PRO A 150 -13.38 6.32 -7.80
C PRO A 150 -14.49 6.08 -6.77
N ARG A 151 -14.11 5.63 -5.58
CA ARG A 151 -15.00 5.46 -4.43
C ARG A 151 -14.28 5.72 -3.12
N ALA A 152 -15.05 5.75 -2.04
CA ALA A 152 -14.50 5.77 -0.70
C ALA A 152 -13.79 4.45 -0.41
N LEU A 153 -12.56 4.55 0.06
CA LEU A 153 -11.79 3.46 0.62
C LEU A 153 -11.54 3.80 2.09
N TYR A 154 -11.62 2.79 2.95
CA TYR A 154 -11.46 2.98 4.39
C TYR A 154 -10.30 2.15 4.90
N ILE A 155 -9.42 2.77 5.67
CA ILE A 155 -8.32 2.09 6.36
C ILE A 155 -8.67 2.05 7.85
N THR A 156 -8.52 0.90 8.48
CA THR A 156 -8.71 0.71 9.94
C THR A 156 -7.41 0.20 10.58
N GLY A 157 -7.39 0.04 11.91
CA GLY A 157 -6.19 -0.37 12.65
C GLY A 157 -5.44 0.78 13.32
N PHE A 158 -6.09 1.94 13.46
CA PHE A 158 -5.52 3.14 14.09
C PHE A 158 -5.79 3.20 15.60
N ASP A 159 -4.92 3.91 16.32
CA ASP A 159 -4.89 4.01 17.79
C ASP A 159 -6.06 4.79 18.42
N ASP A 160 -6.78 5.56 17.61
CA ASP A 160 -7.99 6.28 18.02
C ASP A 160 -9.27 5.49 17.69
N GLY A 161 -9.14 4.30 17.09
CA GLY A 161 -10.26 3.45 16.69
C GLY A 161 -11.10 4.00 15.53
N CYS A 162 -10.68 5.08 14.90
CA CYS A 162 -11.39 5.67 13.76
C CYS A 162 -10.86 5.15 12.43
N ALA A 163 -11.75 4.90 11.47
CA ALA A 163 -11.34 4.62 10.11
C ALA A 163 -10.79 5.88 9.45
N ARG A 164 -9.81 5.76 8.56
CA ARG A 164 -9.36 6.82 7.66
C ARG A 164 -10.05 6.63 6.33
N GLN A 165 -10.81 7.62 5.91
CA GLN A 165 -11.41 7.65 4.59
C GLN A 165 -10.47 8.35 3.62
N VAL A 166 -10.25 7.71 2.47
CA VAL A 166 -9.60 8.27 1.28
C VAL A 166 -10.48 7.98 0.07
N THR A 167 -10.27 8.69 -1.04
CA THR A 167 -11.02 8.49 -2.28
C THR A 167 -10.09 8.05 -3.41
N GLY A 168 -10.44 6.96 -4.10
CA GLY A 168 -9.68 6.46 -5.25
C GLY A 168 -10.35 5.29 -5.97
N ALA A 169 -9.81 4.93 -7.12
CA ALA A 169 -10.16 3.73 -7.88
C ALA A 169 -9.34 2.50 -7.42
N LEU A 170 -8.21 2.69 -6.77
CA LEU A 170 -7.44 1.62 -6.14
C LEU A 170 -6.62 2.17 -4.97
N ALA A 171 -6.44 1.37 -3.92
CA ALA A 171 -5.39 1.61 -2.93
C ALA A 171 -4.64 0.32 -2.67
N LEU A 172 -3.32 0.42 -2.49
CA LEU A 172 -2.42 -0.71 -2.29
C LEU A 172 -1.53 -0.44 -1.08
N PHE A 173 -1.33 -1.46 -0.24
CA PHE A 173 -0.28 -1.42 0.78
C PHE A 173 1.09 -1.64 0.12
N GLY A 174 2.07 -0.85 0.52
CA GLY A 174 3.48 -1.00 0.16
C GLY A 174 4.31 -1.39 1.38
N ASP A 175 5.17 -2.38 1.20
CA ASP A 175 6.03 -2.92 2.25
C ASP A 175 7.32 -2.06 2.41
N PRO A 176 7.73 -1.71 3.64
CA PRO A 176 8.93 -0.90 3.87
C PRO A 176 10.23 -1.64 3.52
N GLU A 177 10.25 -2.97 3.54
CA GLU A 177 11.39 -3.76 3.04
C GLU A 177 11.56 -3.56 1.54
N LEU A 178 10.48 -3.61 0.76
CA LEU A 178 10.52 -3.32 -0.67
C LEU A 178 10.95 -1.87 -0.93
N HIS A 179 10.44 -0.91 -0.15
CA HIS A 179 10.86 0.48 -0.23
C HIS A 179 12.38 0.61 -0.02
N GLU A 180 12.96 -0.05 0.99
CA GLU A 180 14.42 0.01 1.21
C GLU A 180 15.23 -0.66 0.11
N GLN A 181 14.75 -1.79 -0.42
CA GLN A 181 15.43 -2.46 -1.55
C GLN A 181 15.54 -1.52 -2.76
N LEU A 182 14.50 -0.73 -3.03
CA LEU A 182 14.51 0.28 -4.09
C LEU A 182 15.38 1.49 -3.72
N ARG A 183 15.24 2.03 -2.51
CA ARG A 183 15.93 3.25 -2.04
C ARG A 183 17.44 3.07 -1.87
N TYR A 184 17.87 1.90 -1.43
CA TYR A 184 19.27 1.59 -1.14
C TYR A 184 19.91 0.65 -2.16
N GLY A 185 19.17 0.22 -3.18
CA GLY A 185 19.69 -0.48 -4.35
C GLY A 185 20.44 0.43 -5.31
N LEU A 186 20.96 -0.15 -6.40
CA LEU A 186 21.81 0.53 -7.39
C LEU A 186 21.16 1.79 -8.00
N ALA A 187 19.84 1.78 -8.18
CA ALA A 187 19.08 2.88 -8.78
C ALA A 187 18.45 3.85 -7.74
N GLY A 188 18.67 3.65 -6.44
CA GLY A 188 17.96 4.41 -5.40
C GLY A 188 18.30 5.90 -5.33
N GLY A 189 19.46 6.29 -5.89
CA GLY A 189 19.91 7.68 -5.95
C GLY A 189 19.06 8.57 -6.88
N SER A 190 18.45 7.99 -7.92
CA SER A 190 17.59 8.73 -8.86
C SER A 190 16.13 8.78 -8.46
N LEU A 191 15.73 8.06 -7.41
CA LEU A 191 14.37 8.09 -6.92
C LEU A 191 14.05 9.47 -6.31
N PRO A 192 12.91 10.08 -6.64
CA PRO A 192 12.44 11.32 -6.01
C PRO A 192 12.48 11.22 -4.49
N LYS A 193 12.67 12.36 -3.83
CA LYS A 193 12.57 12.46 -2.38
C LYS A 193 11.42 13.40 -2.06
N GLY A 194 10.54 12.96 -1.19
CA GLY A 194 9.36 13.70 -0.79
C GLY A 194 9.14 13.74 0.72
N PRO A 195 8.11 14.46 1.20
CA PRO A 195 7.71 14.45 2.60
C PRO A 195 7.49 13.05 3.18
N VAL A 196 6.96 12.11 2.38
CA VAL A 196 6.77 10.73 2.83
C VAL A 196 8.11 10.00 3.02
N ASP A 197 9.08 10.18 2.12
CA ASP A 197 10.44 9.63 2.30
C ASP A 197 11.11 10.21 3.56
N GLY A 198 10.99 11.53 3.80
CA GLY A 198 11.58 12.18 4.96
C GLY A 198 10.97 11.70 6.28
N ALA A 199 9.65 11.50 6.31
CA ALA A 199 8.96 10.92 7.45
C ALA A 199 9.37 9.45 7.67
N TYR A 200 9.50 8.68 6.59
CA TYR A 200 9.97 7.30 6.67
C TYR A 200 11.38 7.21 7.24
N GLU A 201 12.31 8.07 6.80
CA GLU A 201 13.68 8.10 7.33
C GLU A 201 13.71 8.43 8.83
N THR A 202 12.77 9.26 9.32
CA THR A 202 12.63 9.58 10.74
C THR A 202 12.15 8.37 11.53
N VAL A 203 11.05 7.73 11.09
CA VAL A 203 10.53 6.50 11.69
C VAL A 203 11.58 5.39 11.69
N LYS A 204 12.28 5.20 10.57
CA LYS A 204 13.34 4.19 10.44
C LYS A 204 14.51 4.49 11.38
N ALA A 205 14.93 5.74 11.53
CA ALA A 205 16.00 6.09 12.45
C ALA A 205 15.62 5.74 13.90
N GLU A 206 14.38 6.04 14.31
CA GLU A 206 13.84 5.71 15.62
C GLU A 206 13.75 4.20 15.84
N VAL A 207 13.10 3.48 14.93
CA VAL A 207 12.85 2.04 15.09
C VAL A 207 14.13 1.24 14.92
N CYS A 208 14.97 1.55 13.93
CA CYS A 208 16.14 0.73 13.55
C CYS A 208 17.44 1.18 14.23
N GLY A 209 17.51 2.42 14.76
CA GLY A 209 18.72 2.97 15.37
C GLY A 209 19.85 3.24 14.39
N VAL A 210 19.51 3.61 13.15
CA VAL A 210 20.47 3.84 12.06
C VAL A 210 20.54 5.32 11.69
N ALA A 211 21.70 5.77 11.20
CA ALA A 211 21.86 7.11 10.67
C ALA A 211 21.01 7.32 9.39
N PRO A 212 20.62 8.56 9.05
CA PRO A 212 19.91 8.86 7.82
C PRO A 212 20.62 8.33 6.57
N GLY A 213 19.86 7.82 5.60
CA GLY A 213 20.41 7.26 4.36
C GLY A 213 21.14 5.91 4.53
N ARG A 214 20.97 5.23 5.67
CA ARG A 214 21.45 3.87 5.89
C ARG A 214 20.27 2.88 5.92
N PRO A 215 20.41 1.67 5.38
CA PRO A 215 19.35 0.66 5.45
C PRO A 215 19.13 0.18 6.90
N CYS A 216 17.89 -0.21 7.23
CA CYS A 216 17.49 -0.68 8.55
C CYS A 216 18.13 -2.05 8.92
N GLY A 217 18.44 -2.87 7.91
CA GLY A 217 19.11 -4.16 8.08
C GLY A 217 18.31 -5.13 8.95
N ARG A 218 18.94 -5.72 9.98
CA ARG A 218 18.30 -6.77 10.81
C ARG A 218 17.03 -6.32 11.55
N ALA A 219 16.85 -5.01 11.74
CA ALA A 219 15.69 -4.44 12.41
C ALA A 219 14.47 -4.30 11.48
N MET A 220 14.59 -4.66 10.19
CA MET A 220 13.51 -4.53 9.21
C MET A 220 12.22 -5.22 9.66
N ARG A 221 12.34 -6.45 10.19
CA ARG A 221 11.20 -7.19 10.75
C ARG A 221 10.54 -6.54 11.97
N ARG A 222 11.17 -5.54 12.59
CA ARG A 222 10.55 -4.72 13.63
C ARG A 222 9.82 -3.56 12.98
N LEU A 223 10.45 -2.85 12.06
CA LEU A 223 9.84 -1.73 11.32
C LEU A 223 8.60 -2.16 10.53
N ALA A 224 8.67 -3.26 9.78
CA ALA A 224 7.56 -3.77 8.96
C ALA A 224 6.36 -4.28 9.78
N ARG A 225 6.44 -4.28 11.11
CA ARG A 225 5.31 -4.70 11.94
C ARG A 225 4.17 -3.69 11.80
N ASP A 226 4.46 -2.43 12.03
CA ASP A 226 3.46 -1.37 12.18
C ASP A 226 3.67 -0.28 11.13
N THR A 227 4.70 -0.38 10.29
CA THR A 227 4.97 0.60 9.23
C THR A 227 4.51 0.09 7.88
N ALA A 228 3.71 0.89 7.17
CA ALA A 228 3.23 0.59 5.84
C ALA A 228 3.15 1.86 4.99
N PHE A 229 3.41 1.73 3.69
CA PHE A 229 2.98 2.73 2.73
C PHE A 229 1.57 2.41 2.23
N VAL A 230 0.80 3.42 1.84
CA VAL A 230 -0.46 3.22 1.11
C VAL A 230 -0.46 4.13 -0.09
N SER A 231 -0.45 3.56 -1.29
CA SER A 231 -0.59 4.30 -2.53
C SER A 231 -2.03 4.25 -3.00
N VAL A 232 -2.66 5.41 -3.18
CA VAL A 232 -4.06 5.59 -3.58
C VAL A 232 -4.09 6.21 -4.97
N TYR A 233 -4.70 5.52 -5.92
CA TYR A 233 -4.80 5.95 -7.32
C TYR A 233 -6.18 6.50 -7.61
N PRO A 234 -6.31 7.65 -8.31
CA PRO A 234 -7.60 8.22 -8.66
C PRO A 234 -8.32 7.38 -9.73
N ALA A 235 -7.57 6.77 -10.64
CA ALA A 235 -8.06 5.93 -11.72
C ALA A 235 -7.07 4.80 -12.02
N PHE A 236 -7.55 3.72 -12.64
CA PHE A 236 -6.68 2.66 -13.15
C PHE A 236 -5.77 3.20 -14.27
N GLY A 237 -4.48 2.84 -14.24
CA GLY A 237 -3.49 3.33 -15.21
C GLY A 237 -3.03 4.78 -14.97
N SER A 238 -3.47 5.43 -13.88
CA SER A 238 -3.02 6.78 -13.56
C SER A 238 -1.55 6.79 -13.15
N ALA A 239 -0.80 7.76 -13.69
CA ALA A 239 0.57 8.03 -13.27
C ALA A 239 0.61 8.85 -11.97
N SER A 240 -0.46 9.58 -11.65
CA SER A 240 -0.58 10.35 -10.41
C SER A 240 -1.24 9.52 -9.31
N TYR A 241 -0.80 9.75 -8.08
CA TYR A 241 -1.30 9.03 -6.91
C TYR A 241 -0.98 9.78 -5.63
N VAL A 242 -1.67 9.40 -4.57
CA VAL A 242 -1.41 9.90 -3.22
C VAL A 242 -0.71 8.79 -2.45
N ASN A 243 0.39 9.12 -1.79
CA ASN A 243 1.11 8.17 -0.95
C ASN A 243 0.95 8.56 0.52
N LEU A 244 0.63 7.59 1.37
CA LEU A 244 0.52 7.76 2.81
C LEU A 244 1.58 6.91 3.50
N LEU A 245 2.16 7.45 4.57
CA LEU A 245 2.97 6.67 5.52
C LEU A 245 2.15 6.40 6.77
N LEU A 246 1.96 5.13 7.08
CA LEU A 246 1.36 4.65 8.32
C LEU A 246 2.44 4.11 9.23
N HIS A 247 2.38 4.44 10.51
CA HIS A 247 3.24 3.88 11.55
C HIS A 247 2.52 3.97 12.89
N ASP A 248 2.68 2.96 13.76
CA ASP A 248 2.16 2.94 15.14
C ASP A 248 0.71 3.44 15.27
N GLY A 249 -0.18 2.92 14.44
CA GLY A 249 -1.60 3.25 14.49
C GLY A 249 -1.92 4.69 14.13
N GLN A 250 -1.04 5.40 13.40
CA GLN A 250 -1.20 6.79 12.96
C GLN A 250 -0.92 6.97 11.47
N VAL A 251 -1.44 8.07 10.90
CA VAL A 251 -0.99 8.61 9.61
C VAL A 251 0.12 9.60 9.88
N VAL A 252 1.36 9.25 9.50
CA VAL A 252 2.54 10.08 9.78
C VAL A 252 2.73 11.16 8.72
N ALA A 253 2.55 10.79 7.46
CA ALA A 253 2.75 11.70 6.34
C ALA A 253 1.81 11.35 5.17
N LEU A 254 1.58 12.37 4.34
CA LEU A 254 0.84 12.25 3.09
C LEU A 254 1.56 13.10 2.04
N GLU A 255 1.64 12.58 0.83
CA GLU A 255 2.23 13.25 -0.33
C GLU A 255 1.42 12.93 -1.59
N GLN A 256 1.46 13.86 -2.56
CA GLN A 256 0.85 13.69 -3.88
C GLN A 256 1.96 13.61 -4.94
N HIS A 257 1.81 12.67 -5.88
CA HIS A 257 2.70 12.43 -7.01
C HIS A 257 1.96 12.64 -8.34
#